data_AF-M1DA22-F1
#
_entry.id   AF-M1DA22-F1
#
_cell.length_a   1.000
_cell.length_b   1.000
_cell.length_c   1.000
_cell.angle_alpha   90.00
_cell.angle_beta   90.00
_cell.angle_gamma   90.00
#
_symmetry.space_group_name_H-M   'P 1'
#
loop_
_entity.id
_entity.type
_entity.pdbx_description
1 polymer ?
#
loop_
_entity_poly.entity_id
_entity_poly.type
_entity_poly.pdbx_seq_one_letter_code
_entity_poly.pdbx_strand_id
1 'polypeptide(L)'
;MVLWCPLPKSTIWWHDKTMPIGCGLFQFRNSKPNKYSVTNNFSRVVAVETLKKGVYKIFPRTGEVWALYKNWSAQLVKGNNIEDFDYEIAEIVNVSDNFVDVKFLVLAKGFKSVYMARVEEEVADKVVKICVLEHLRFSHQIPVFCLTEERGGRLRGFWESNWNAFVFTVY
;
A
#
# COMPACT_ATOMS: atom_id res chain seq x y z
N MET A 1 14.02 -12.70 14.39
CA MET A 1 14.87 -12.31 13.25
C MET A 1 14.13 -12.66 11.97
N VAL A 2 13.49 -11.66 11.35
CA VAL A 2 12.92 -11.80 10.00
C VAL A 2 14.11 -11.89 9.06
N LEU A 3 14.30 -13.02 8.39
CA LEU A 3 15.24 -13.04 7.28
C LEU A 3 14.47 -12.59 6.05
N TRP A 4 15.07 -11.69 5.32
CA TRP A 4 14.44 -11.11 4.16
C TRP A 4 14.54 -12.10 3.01
N CYS A 5 13.42 -12.41 2.35
CA CYS A 5 13.51 -12.99 1.02
C CYS A 5 13.64 -11.80 0.06
N PRO A 6 14.67 -11.78 -0.81
CA PRO A 6 14.97 -10.60 -1.60
C PRO A 6 13.81 -10.30 -2.55
N LEU A 7 13.53 -9.00 -2.72
CA LEU A 7 12.80 -8.49 -3.88
C LEU A 7 13.50 -8.98 -5.17
N PRO A 8 12.82 -8.93 -6.34
CA PRO A 8 13.48 -9.22 -7.61
C PRO A 8 14.86 -8.56 -7.67
N LYS A 9 15.90 -9.27 -8.16
CA LYS A 9 17.30 -8.80 -8.08
C LYS A 9 17.52 -7.42 -8.70
N SER A 10 16.66 -7.03 -9.63
CA SER A 10 16.67 -5.75 -10.33
C SER A 10 15.97 -4.61 -9.58
N THR A 11 15.37 -4.85 -8.42
CA THR A 11 14.70 -3.81 -7.64
C THR A 11 15.67 -2.70 -7.25
N ILE A 12 15.22 -1.47 -7.43
CA ILE A 12 15.91 -0.26 -6.99
C ILE A 12 15.78 -0.19 -5.47
N TRP A 13 16.91 -0.32 -4.79
CA TRP A 13 16.98 -0.32 -3.33
C TRP A 13 17.08 1.09 -2.76
N TRP A 14 16.53 1.29 -1.55
CA TRP A 14 16.81 2.47 -0.75
C TRP A 14 18.32 2.64 -0.53
N HIS A 15 18.83 3.86 -0.64
CA HIS A 15 20.20 4.18 -0.22
C HIS A 15 20.33 4.10 1.31
N ASP A 16 19.31 4.57 2.03
CA ASP A 16 19.20 4.43 3.48
C ASP A 16 18.60 3.06 3.84
N LYS A 17 19.41 2.22 4.49
CA LYS A 17 19.02 0.86 4.89
C LYS A 17 18.03 0.82 6.05
N THR A 18 17.76 1.95 6.69
CA THR A 18 16.78 2.07 7.78
C THR A 18 15.37 2.37 7.26
N MET A 19 15.23 2.64 5.97
CA MET A 19 13.95 2.88 5.33
C MET A 19 13.02 1.67 5.47
N PRO A 20 11.74 1.88 5.83
CA PRO A 20 10.79 0.79 6.00
C PRO A 20 10.42 0.18 4.65
N ILE A 21 10.10 -1.11 4.69
CA ILE A 21 9.80 -1.94 3.52
C ILE A 21 8.51 -2.68 3.80
N GLY A 22 7.41 -2.21 3.21
CA GLY A 22 6.10 -2.86 3.35
C GLY A 22 5.67 -3.67 2.13
N CYS A 23 6.39 -3.58 1.01
CA CYS A 23 6.20 -4.42 -0.17
C CYS A 23 7.39 -5.37 -0.33
N GLY A 24 7.14 -6.68 -0.34
CA GLY A 24 8.15 -7.70 -0.54
C GLY A 24 7.84 -9.09 0.03
N LEU A 25 8.89 -9.90 0.16
CA LEU A 25 8.83 -11.24 0.73
C LEU A 25 9.38 -11.24 2.16
N PHE A 26 8.56 -11.66 3.12
CA PHE A 26 8.87 -11.64 4.54
C PHE A 26 8.99 -13.07 5.07
N GLN A 27 10.18 -13.47 5.57
CA GLN A 27 10.38 -14.79 6.17
C GLN A 27 10.50 -14.72 7.70
N PHE A 28 9.55 -15.33 8.39
CA PHE A 28 9.58 -15.62 9.81
C PHE A 28 10.20 -16.99 10.05
N ARG A 29 11.45 -17.01 10.55
CA ARG A 29 12.21 -18.26 10.74
C ARG A 29 11.84 -19.04 12.01
N ASN A 30 11.45 -18.38 13.09
CA ASN A 30 11.15 -19.02 14.38
C ASN A 30 10.41 -18.06 15.30
N SER A 31 9.10 -18.27 15.50
CA SER A 31 8.36 -17.85 16.69
C SER A 31 6.90 -18.22 16.47
N LYS A 32 6.25 -18.78 17.50
CA LYS A 32 4.80 -18.74 17.62
C LYS A 32 4.35 -17.33 17.19
N PRO A 33 3.35 -17.16 16.31
CA PRO A 33 2.86 -15.82 16.01
C PRO A 33 2.55 -15.17 17.36
N ASN A 34 3.11 -13.97 17.61
CA ASN A 34 2.70 -13.20 18.76
C ASN A 34 1.21 -12.93 18.56
N LYS A 35 0.37 -13.70 19.25
CA LYS A 35 -1.07 -13.51 19.24
C LYS A 35 -1.32 -12.25 20.05
N TYR A 36 -1.40 -11.12 19.36
CA TYR A 36 -1.89 -9.90 19.97
C TYR A 36 -3.40 -10.07 20.12
N SER A 37 -3.89 -10.10 21.37
CA SER A 37 -5.32 -10.17 21.71
C SER A 37 -6.02 -8.82 21.61
N VAL A 38 -5.25 -7.76 21.31
CA VAL A 38 -5.75 -6.39 21.18
C VAL A 38 -5.93 -6.08 19.70
N THR A 39 -7.18 -6.07 19.25
CA THR A 39 -7.59 -5.66 17.89
C THR A 39 -7.44 -4.16 17.64
N ASN A 40 -7.11 -3.37 18.66
CA ASN A 40 -7.01 -1.90 18.58
C ASN A 40 -5.82 -1.40 17.73
N ASN A 41 -4.81 -2.25 17.47
CA ASN A 41 -3.65 -1.88 16.66
C ASN A 41 -3.73 -2.39 15.21
N PHE A 42 -4.73 -3.20 14.88
CA PHE A 42 -4.83 -3.87 13.59
C PHE A 42 -6.29 -3.90 13.13
N SER A 43 -6.65 -3.02 12.21
CA SER A 43 -8.05 -2.84 11.78
C SER A 43 -8.55 -3.91 10.81
N ARG A 44 -7.65 -4.67 10.17
CA ARG A 44 -8.05 -5.73 9.22
C ARG A 44 -6.92 -6.72 8.95
N VAL A 45 -7.29 -7.98 8.77
CA VAL A 45 -6.39 -9.03 8.27
C VAL A 45 -6.01 -8.68 6.84
N VAL A 46 -4.73 -8.38 6.58
CA VAL A 46 -4.19 -8.32 5.22
C VAL A 46 -4.24 -9.75 4.68
N ALA A 47 -4.87 -9.94 3.51
CA ALA A 47 -4.90 -11.24 2.85
C ALA A 47 -3.51 -11.53 2.27
N VAL A 48 -2.62 -12.08 3.08
CA VAL A 48 -1.24 -12.35 2.69
C VAL A 48 -1.14 -13.72 2.01
N GLU A 49 -0.52 -13.75 0.82
CA GLU A 49 -0.22 -15.00 0.14
C GLU A 49 0.93 -15.70 0.87
N THR A 50 0.70 -16.94 1.32
CA THR A 50 1.73 -17.76 1.97
C THR A 50 2.41 -18.62 0.90
N LEU A 51 3.66 -18.30 0.56
CA LEU A 51 4.42 -19.07 -0.44
C LEU A 51 4.92 -20.41 0.12
N LYS A 52 5.38 -20.39 1.37
CA LYS A 52 5.85 -21.55 2.14
C LYS A 52 5.71 -21.25 3.62
N LYS A 53 5.79 -22.26 4.49
CA LYS A 53 5.67 -22.07 5.95
C LYS A 53 6.60 -20.96 6.43
N GLY A 54 6.01 -19.90 6.98
CA GLY A 54 6.73 -18.74 7.48
C GLY A 54 7.23 -17.76 6.42
N VAL A 55 6.88 -17.90 5.13
CA VAL A 55 7.16 -16.89 4.10
C VAL A 55 5.87 -16.30 3.55
N TYR A 56 5.81 -14.99 3.65
CA TYR A 56 4.67 -14.16 3.36
C TYR A 56 4.99 -13.23 2.21
N LYS A 57 4.10 -13.15 1.23
CA LYS A 57 4.23 -12.31 0.05
C LYS A 57 3.24 -11.15 0.15
N ILE A 58 3.77 -9.94 0.24
CA ILE A 58 3.01 -8.69 0.30
C ILE A 58 3.43 -7.87 -0.92
N PHE A 59 2.63 -7.94 -1.98
CA PHE A 59 2.83 -7.16 -3.21
C PHE A 59 1.48 -6.60 -3.65
N PRO A 60 1.46 -5.47 -4.37
CA PRO A 60 0.24 -4.91 -4.91
C PRO A 60 -0.51 -5.93 -5.77
N ARG A 61 -1.83 -5.98 -5.63
CA ARG A 61 -2.74 -6.76 -6.48
C ARG A 61 -3.83 -5.88 -7.05
N THR A 62 -4.32 -6.24 -8.23
CA THR A 62 -5.45 -5.57 -8.89
C THR A 62 -6.64 -5.44 -7.94
N GLY A 63 -7.22 -4.23 -7.89
CA GLY A 63 -8.36 -3.86 -7.05
C GLY A 63 -8.00 -3.43 -5.62
N GLU A 64 -6.72 -3.51 -5.22
CA GLU A 64 -6.29 -3.02 -3.91
C GLU A 64 -6.00 -1.52 -3.94
N VAL A 65 -6.13 -0.86 -2.79
CA VAL A 65 -5.70 0.53 -2.61
C VAL A 65 -4.44 0.55 -1.74
N TRP A 66 -3.46 1.35 -2.14
CA TRP A 66 -2.15 1.43 -1.53
C TRP A 66 -1.74 2.87 -1.26
N ALA A 67 -0.97 3.05 -0.19
CA ALA A 67 -0.20 4.26 0.07
C ALA A 67 1.16 4.15 -0.63
N LEU A 68 1.48 5.15 -1.46
CA LEU A 68 2.72 5.25 -2.20
C LEU A 68 3.50 6.45 -1.66
N TYR A 69 4.81 6.33 -1.50
CA TYR A 69 5.64 7.48 -1.16
C TYR A 69 5.52 8.56 -2.25
N LYS A 70 5.15 9.77 -1.84
CA LYS A 70 5.10 10.93 -2.73
C LYS A 70 6.53 11.32 -3.10
N ASN A 71 6.76 11.73 -4.35
CA ASN A 71 8.08 12.09 -4.87
C ASN A 71 9.15 11.00 -4.62
N TRP A 72 8.75 9.73 -4.74
CA TRP A 72 9.62 8.59 -4.48
C TRP A 72 10.93 8.67 -5.28
N SER A 73 12.04 8.41 -4.60
CA SER A 73 13.34 8.15 -5.20
C SER A 73 14.14 7.24 -4.27
N ALA A 74 15.11 6.49 -4.77
CA ALA A 74 15.99 5.67 -3.93
C ALA A 74 16.71 6.48 -2.83
N GLN A 75 16.88 7.78 -3.05
CA GLN A 75 17.56 8.72 -2.14
C GLN A 75 16.61 9.37 -1.13
N LEU A 76 15.31 9.09 -1.17
CA LEU A 76 14.37 9.59 -0.17
C LEU A 76 14.86 9.19 1.22
N VAL A 77 15.05 10.18 2.07
CA VAL A 77 15.53 9.99 3.44
C VAL A 77 14.36 10.14 4.39
N LYS A 78 14.28 9.27 5.39
CA LYS A 78 13.34 9.42 6.49
C LYS A 78 13.68 10.69 7.28
N GLY A 79 12.67 11.45 7.67
CA GLY A 79 12.82 12.45 8.73
C GLY A 79 13.10 11.80 10.09
N ASN A 80 12.89 12.54 11.17
CA ASN A 80 13.07 11.97 12.51
C ASN A 80 11.94 10.97 12.85
N ASN A 81 10.75 11.19 12.30
CA ASN A 81 9.55 10.38 12.55
C ASN A 81 9.06 9.69 11.27
N ILE A 82 8.26 8.62 11.45
CA ILE A 82 7.60 7.90 10.35
C ILE A 82 6.50 8.77 9.70
N GLU A 83 5.93 9.70 10.46
CA GLU A 83 4.90 10.65 10.02
C GLU A 83 5.45 11.72 9.06
N ASP A 84 6.78 11.82 8.92
CA ASP A 84 7.43 12.82 8.06
C ASP A 84 7.34 12.46 6.57
N PHE A 85 6.78 11.29 6.22
CA PHE A 85 6.56 10.90 4.84
C PHE A 85 5.22 11.40 4.31
N ASP A 86 5.27 12.09 3.18
CA ASP A 86 4.08 12.34 2.38
C ASP A 86 3.71 11.11 1.55
N TYR A 87 2.41 10.83 1.49
CA TYR A 87 1.86 9.72 0.72
C TYR A 87 0.87 10.20 -0.34
N GLU A 88 0.85 9.50 -1.46
CA GLU A 88 -0.24 9.50 -2.40
C GLU A 88 -1.02 8.18 -2.28
N ILE A 89 -2.33 8.23 -2.44
CA ILE A 89 -3.18 7.05 -2.39
C ILE A 89 -3.50 6.63 -3.82
N ALA A 90 -3.36 5.35 -4.13
CA ALA A 90 -3.65 4.84 -5.46
C ALA A 90 -4.36 3.49 -5.44
N GLU A 91 -5.31 3.32 -6.34
CA GLU A 91 -5.90 2.03 -6.68
C GLU A 91 -5.01 1.31 -7.69
N ILE A 92 -4.77 0.01 -7.47
CA ILE A 92 -4.07 -0.86 -8.42
C ILE A 92 -5.06 -1.33 -9.47
N VAL A 93 -4.89 -0.87 -10.71
CA VAL A 93 -5.77 -1.23 -11.83
C VAL A 93 -5.35 -2.55 -12.47
N ASN A 94 -4.05 -2.79 -12.57
CA ASN A 94 -3.51 -4.01 -13.16
C ASN A 94 -2.08 -4.26 -12.67
N VAL A 95 -1.69 -5.54 -12.63
CA VAL A 95 -0.33 -5.98 -12.32
C VAL A 95 0.17 -6.86 -13.44
N SER A 96 1.31 -6.49 -14.02
CA SER A 96 1.99 -7.23 -15.08
C SER A 96 3.44 -7.50 -14.68
N ASP A 97 4.17 -8.27 -15.50
CA ASP A 97 5.57 -8.62 -15.22
C ASP A 97 6.50 -7.41 -15.14
N ASN A 98 6.17 -6.31 -15.82
CA ASN A 98 7.03 -5.13 -15.93
C ASN A 98 6.49 -3.89 -15.21
N PHE A 99 5.16 -3.82 -15.03
CA PHE A 99 4.50 -2.63 -14.51
C PHE A 99 3.33 -2.97 -13.57
N VAL A 100 3.15 -2.08 -12.59
CA VAL A 100 1.94 -1.94 -11.80
C VAL A 100 1.21 -0.69 -12.30
N ASP A 101 0.04 -0.88 -12.87
CA ASP A 101 -0.80 0.20 -13.38
C ASP A 101 -1.68 0.72 -12.25
N VAL A 102 -1.65 2.03 -11.98
CA VAL A 102 -2.34 2.65 -10.85
C VAL A 102 -3.19 3.85 -11.26
N LYS A 103 -4.29 4.09 -10.55
CA LYS A 103 -5.05 5.34 -10.59
C LYS A 103 -4.91 6.05 -9.24
N PHE A 104 -4.45 7.30 -9.26
CA PHE A 104 -4.37 8.08 -8.04
C PHE A 104 -5.75 8.48 -7.55
N LEU A 105 -5.93 8.42 -6.23
CA LEU A 105 -7.14 8.79 -5.54
C LEU A 105 -6.92 10.07 -4.73
N VAL A 106 -7.98 10.86 -4.58
CA VAL A 106 -8.01 12.08 -3.77
C VAL A 106 -9.19 12.04 -2.81
N LEU A 107 -9.04 12.70 -1.66
CA LEU A 107 -10.13 12.80 -0.69
C LEU A 107 -11.30 13.58 -1.29
N ALA A 108 -12.48 12.96 -1.29
CA ALA A 108 -13.70 13.58 -1.77
C ALA A 108 -14.08 14.77 -0.88
N LYS A 109 -14.41 15.91 -1.51
CA LYS A 109 -14.74 17.15 -0.80
C LYS A 109 -15.89 16.92 0.19
N GLY A 110 -15.67 17.31 1.45
CA GLY A 110 -16.66 17.18 2.53
C GLY A 110 -16.66 15.82 3.25
N PHE A 111 -15.77 14.90 2.87
CA PHE A 111 -15.56 13.63 3.55
C PHE A 111 -14.20 13.62 4.26
N LYS A 112 -14.09 12.81 5.32
CA LYS A 112 -12.82 12.59 6.05
C LYS A 112 -12.10 11.32 5.63
N SER A 113 -12.82 10.42 4.94
CA SER A 113 -12.40 9.04 4.73
C SER A 113 -12.75 8.46 3.36
N VAL A 114 -13.43 9.24 2.50
CA VAL A 114 -13.92 8.76 1.21
C VAL A 114 -13.04 9.31 0.10
N TYR A 115 -12.52 8.42 -0.72
CA TYR A 115 -11.60 8.71 -1.80
C TYR A 115 -12.28 8.50 -3.15
N MET A 116 -11.95 9.35 -4.12
CA MET A 116 -12.41 9.27 -5.49
C MET A 116 -11.22 9.35 -6.43
N ALA A 117 -11.36 8.84 -7.66
CA ALA A 117 -10.31 8.96 -8.65
C ALA A 117 -9.95 10.44 -8.89
N ARG A 118 -8.65 10.72 -8.99
CA ARG A 118 -8.14 12.03 -9.34
C ARG A 118 -8.56 12.35 -10.77
N VAL A 119 -9.25 13.48 -10.94
CA VAL A 119 -9.58 14.03 -12.26
C VAL A 119 -8.54 15.10 -12.57
N GLU A 120 -7.68 14.85 -13.56
CA GLU A 120 -6.78 15.86 -14.13
C GLU A 120 -7.46 16.50 -15.35
N GLU A 121 -7.19 17.79 -15.62
CA GLU A 121 -7.91 18.62 -16.61
C GLU A 121 -8.00 17.99 -18.01
N GLU A 122 -7.05 17.13 -18.38
CA GLU A 122 -7.02 16.51 -19.71
C GLU A 122 -7.65 15.11 -19.77
N VAL A 123 -7.63 14.34 -18.67
CA VAL A 123 -8.14 12.96 -18.63
C VAL A 123 -8.59 12.62 -17.19
N ALA A 124 -9.90 12.50 -16.99
CA ALA A 124 -10.42 11.80 -15.81
C ALA A 124 -9.91 10.35 -15.83
N ASP A 125 -9.53 9.80 -14.67
CA ASP A 125 -9.13 8.39 -14.53
C ASP A 125 -7.82 8.00 -15.23
N LYS A 126 -6.86 8.93 -15.31
CA LYS A 126 -5.53 8.65 -15.87
C LYS A 126 -4.85 7.48 -15.14
N VAL A 127 -4.50 6.45 -15.92
CA VAL A 127 -3.71 5.30 -15.46
C VAL A 127 -2.23 5.63 -15.58
N VAL A 128 -1.50 5.51 -14.47
CA VAL A 128 -0.04 5.70 -14.39
C VAL A 128 0.64 4.36 -14.25
N LYS A 129 1.73 4.14 -15.00
CA LYS A 129 2.53 2.91 -14.93
C LYS A 129 3.69 3.09 -13.98
N ILE A 130 3.80 2.25 -12.97
CA ILE A 130 4.94 2.18 -12.04
C ILE A 130 5.75 0.95 -12.40
N CYS A 131 7.05 1.10 -12.63
CA CYS A 131 7.90 -0.03 -12.96
C CYS A 131 8.01 -0.98 -11.76
N VAL A 132 7.97 -2.30 -11.98
CA VAL A 132 8.16 -3.29 -10.89
C VAL A 132 9.53 -3.17 -10.21
N LEU A 133 10.49 -2.48 -10.82
CA LEU A 133 11.76 -2.16 -10.18
C LEU A 133 11.61 -1.15 -9.03
N GLU A 134 10.51 -0.39 -9.01
CA GLU A 134 10.16 0.61 -7.99
C GLU A 134 9.26 0.03 -6.89
N HIS A 135 9.28 -1.28 -6.62
CA HIS A 135 8.42 -1.89 -5.59
C HIS A 135 8.50 -1.21 -4.21
N LEU A 136 9.63 -0.60 -3.87
CA LEU A 136 9.82 0.15 -2.62
C LEU A 136 9.02 1.47 -2.56
N ARG A 137 8.44 1.91 -3.68
CA ARG A 137 7.47 3.02 -3.72
C ARG A 137 6.17 2.67 -3.00
N PHE A 138 5.80 1.39 -2.96
CA PHE A 138 4.60 0.91 -2.28
C PHE A 138 4.89 0.76 -0.78
N SER A 139 4.33 1.66 0.02
CA SER A 139 4.54 1.68 1.47
C SER A 139 3.70 0.61 2.15
N HIS A 140 2.38 0.70 2.05
CA HIS A 140 1.46 -0.25 2.69
C HIS A 140 0.10 -0.25 1.99
N GLN A 141 -0.62 -1.37 2.10
CA GLN A 141 -2.00 -1.48 1.64
C GLN A 141 -2.93 -0.71 2.60
N ILE A 142 -3.89 0.02 2.04
CA ILE A 142 -4.94 0.72 2.78
C ILE A 142 -6.21 -0.13 2.74
N PRO A 143 -6.75 -0.58 3.89
CA PRO A 143 -8.01 -1.31 3.92
C PRO A 143 -9.15 -0.36 3.57
N VAL A 144 -9.74 -0.55 2.39
CA VAL A 144 -10.88 0.21 1.88
C VAL A 144 -12.02 -0.72 1.46
N PHE A 145 -13.22 -0.17 1.32
CA PHE A 145 -14.33 -0.82 0.64
C PHE A 145 -14.90 0.12 -0.44
N CYS A 146 -15.29 -0.46 -1.57
CA CYS A 146 -15.90 0.28 -2.66
C CYS A 146 -17.37 0.53 -2.33
N LEU A 147 -17.77 1.79 -2.35
CA LEU A 147 -19.14 2.22 -2.17
C LEU A 147 -19.93 1.94 -3.44
N THR A 148 -21.12 1.35 -3.29
CA THR A 148 -21.94 0.89 -4.41
C THR A 148 -23.31 1.57 -4.40
N GLU A 149 -24.04 1.50 -3.29
CA GLU A 149 -25.43 2.00 -3.17
C GLU A 149 -25.60 3.05 -2.04
N GLU A 150 -24.59 3.25 -1.21
CA GLU A 150 -24.63 4.15 -0.07
C GLU A 150 -25.01 5.58 -0.49
N ARG A 151 -25.85 6.23 0.33
CA ARG A 151 -26.38 7.60 0.10
C ARG A 151 -27.10 7.78 -1.25
N GLY A 152 -27.84 6.76 -1.69
CA GLY A 152 -28.62 6.80 -2.93
C GLY A 152 -27.77 6.68 -4.19
N GLY A 153 -26.63 5.97 -4.12
CA GLY A 153 -25.75 5.69 -5.25
C GLY A 153 -24.86 6.86 -5.69
N ARG A 154 -24.93 8.02 -5.01
CA ARG A 154 -24.13 9.21 -5.37
C ARG A 154 -22.62 9.03 -5.15
N LEU A 155 -22.23 8.08 -4.32
CA LEU A 155 -20.82 7.74 -4.04
C LEU A 155 -20.37 6.45 -4.73
N ARG A 156 -21.14 5.94 -5.69
CA ARG A 156 -20.80 4.71 -6.39
C ARG A 156 -19.42 4.82 -7.05
N GLY A 157 -18.55 3.85 -6.79
CA GLY A 157 -17.18 3.83 -7.29
C GLY A 157 -16.17 4.63 -6.45
N PHE A 158 -16.59 5.17 -5.30
CA PHE A 158 -15.69 5.80 -4.34
C PHE A 158 -15.19 4.76 -3.34
N TRP A 159 -14.04 5.01 -2.73
CA TRP A 159 -13.40 4.13 -1.77
C TRP A 159 -13.49 4.72 -0.37
N GLU A 160 -14.19 4.06 0.55
CA GLU A 160 -14.22 4.48 1.95
C GLU A 160 -13.18 3.70 2.77
N SER A 161 -12.33 4.44 3.48
CA SER A 161 -11.35 3.88 4.42
C SER A 161 -11.86 3.98 5.85
N ASN A 162 -11.69 2.92 6.63
CA ASN A 162 -11.98 2.97 8.06
C ASN A 162 -10.70 3.40 8.81
N TRP A 163 -10.52 4.70 9.04
CA TRP A 163 -9.28 5.32 9.57
C TRP A 163 -8.91 4.95 11.02
N ASN A 164 -9.61 4.04 11.68
CA ASN A 164 -9.14 3.45 12.95
C ASN A 164 -7.98 2.43 12.74
N ALA A 165 -7.16 2.63 11.71
CA ALA A 165 -6.29 1.67 11.08
C ALA A 165 -4.88 2.22 10.93
N PHE A 166 -4.11 2.25 12.01
CA PHE A 166 -2.70 2.60 11.91
C PHE A 166 -1.91 1.53 11.15
N VAL A 167 -1.03 2.04 10.29
CA VAL A 167 -0.04 1.41 9.42
C VAL A 167 0.56 0.13 10.00
N PHE A 168 0.42 -0.99 9.28
CA PHE A 168 1.27 -2.15 9.50
C PHE A 168 2.68 -1.83 8.95
N THR A 169 3.58 -1.35 9.80
CA THR A 169 5.01 -1.48 9.53
C THR A 169 5.44 -2.83 10.10
N VAL A 170 5.83 -3.77 9.22
CA VAL A 170 6.42 -5.04 9.65
C VAL A 170 7.82 -4.73 10.18
N TYR A 171 7.99 -4.75 11.51
CA TYR A 171 9.29 -4.76 12.19
C TYR A 171 9.91 -6.16 12.20
#